data_AF-A0ABD2W8Y3-F1
#
_entry.id   AF-A0ABD2W8Y3-F1
#
_cell.length_a   1.000
_cell.length_b   1.000
_cell.length_c   1.000
_cell.angle_alpha   90.00
_cell.angle_beta   90.00
_cell.angle_gamma   90.00
#
_symmetry.space_group_name_H-M   'P 1'
#
loop_
_entity.id
_entity.type
_entity.pdbx_description
1 polymer ?
#
loop_
_entity_poly.entity_id
_entity_poly.type
_entity_poly.pdbx_seq_one_letter_code
_entity_poly.pdbx_strand_id
1 'polypeptide(L)'
;MPIIGGPRSSRRRLYANVIDSILLYGAPIWSRGTGAQVGMRQAEAIHRQACLRVISGRPHLSYEATYVLASIPPLALLADERSRLYQRRHEDARAEERQETLRRWQSQWDRSTKGRWTHKLIPNIRLWIDRRHGEVDYHITQLLTGHGYFKHHSQHYDHNASADCPACPHTVENAEHVFFNCPRFEEERERLHRQLQEVARPENIAQLMLADEKNWSAVASFAHSVIASLRARRDGQKKTTGRRA
;
A
#
# COMPACT_ATOMS: atom_id res chain seq x y z
N MET A 1 -15.13 4.60 -7.16
CA MET A 1 -14.91 5.33 -5.89
C MET A 1 -13.78 6.34 -6.04
N PRO A 2 -13.96 7.59 -5.57
CA PRO A 2 -12.93 8.63 -5.62
C PRO A 2 -11.74 8.24 -4.73
N ILE A 3 -10.54 8.65 -5.15
CA ILE A 3 -9.30 8.38 -4.43
C ILE A 3 -9.20 9.28 -3.18
N ILE A 4 -9.63 10.54 -3.27
CA ILE A 4 -9.65 11.51 -2.18
C ILE A 4 -11.11 11.80 -1.81
N GLY A 5 -11.42 11.91 -0.51
CA GLY A 5 -12.77 12.30 -0.04
C GLY A 5 -13.85 11.22 -0.15
N GLY A 6 -13.47 9.96 -0.39
CA GLY A 6 -14.38 8.81 -0.43
C GLY A 6 -14.52 8.09 0.93
N PRO A 7 -15.21 6.92 0.95
CA PRO A 7 -15.34 6.09 2.15
C PRO A 7 -13.98 5.71 2.76
N ARG A 8 -13.95 5.43 4.06
CA ARG A 8 -12.77 4.93 4.79
C ARG A 8 -12.29 3.58 4.22
N SER A 9 -11.00 3.26 4.41
CA SER A 9 -10.38 2.04 3.89
C SER A 9 -11.07 0.78 4.43
N SER A 10 -11.48 0.77 5.70
CA SER A 10 -12.28 -0.29 6.33
C SER A 10 -13.58 -0.57 5.58
N ARG A 11 -14.37 0.47 5.27
CA ARG A 11 -15.62 0.34 4.48
C ARG A 11 -15.35 -0.16 3.06
N ARG A 12 -14.29 0.34 2.41
CA ARG A 12 -13.90 -0.13 1.07
C ARG A 12 -13.49 -1.61 1.08
N ARG A 13 -12.87 -2.07 2.15
CA ARG A 13 -12.49 -3.49 2.33
C ARG A 13 -13.70 -4.40 2.38
N LEU A 14 -14.80 -3.96 2.98
CA LEU A 14 -16.07 -4.73 2.94
C LEU A 14 -16.53 -4.98 1.50
N TYR A 15 -16.46 -3.97 0.62
CA TYR A 15 -16.78 -4.16 -0.80
C TYR A 15 -15.78 -5.05 -1.52
N ALA A 16 -14.48 -4.95 -1.19
CA ALA A 16 -13.48 -5.85 -1.75
C ALA A 16 -13.77 -7.32 -1.37
N ASN A 17 -14.14 -7.59 -0.12
CA ASN A 17 -14.50 -8.94 0.34
C ASN A 17 -15.73 -9.52 -0.41
N VAL A 18 -16.66 -8.68 -0.87
CA VAL A 18 -17.77 -9.12 -1.73
C VAL A 18 -17.25 -9.57 -3.10
N ILE A 19 -16.32 -8.80 -3.69
CA ILE A 19 -15.66 -9.17 -4.95
C ILE A 19 -14.89 -10.48 -4.77
N ASP A 20 -14.16 -10.65 -3.67
CA ASP A 20 -13.45 -11.90 -3.35
C ASP A 20 -14.41 -13.08 -3.30
N SER A 21 -15.56 -12.91 -2.65
CA SER A 21 -16.58 -13.96 -2.55
C SER A 21 -17.13 -14.37 -3.92
N ILE A 22 -17.32 -13.41 -4.84
CA ILE A 22 -17.76 -13.68 -6.22
C ILE A 22 -16.66 -14.41 -7.00
N LEU A 23 -15.43 -13.89 -6.98
CA LEU A 23 -14.31 -14.48 -7.72
C LEU A 23 -13.95 -15.89 -7.22
N LEU A 24 -14.10 -16.13 -5.91
CA LEU A 24 -13.69 -17.37 -5.26
C LEU A 24 -14.80 -18.41 -5.11
N TYR A 25 -16.05 -18.09 -5.49
CA TYR A 25 -17.20 -18.99 -5.30
C TYR A 25 -16.95 -20.41 -5.83
N GLY A 26 -16.38 -20.51 -7.04
CA GLY A 26 -16.02 -21.77 -7.70
C GLY A 26 -14.54 -22.14 -7.64
N ALA A 27 -13.73 -21.49 -6.78
CA ALA A 27 -12.27 -21.63 -6.79
C ALA A 27 -11.75 -23.08 -6.76
N PRO A 28 -12.32 -24.01 -5.97
CA PRO A 28 -11.88 -25.41 -5.97
C PRO A 28 -12.00 -26.10 -7.33
N ILE A 29 -12.91 -25.64 -8.19
CA ILE A 29 -13.18 -26.22 -9.50
C ILE A 29 -12.30 -25.57 -10.57
N TRP A 30 -12.34 -24.24 -10.68
CA TRP A 30 -11.66 -23.54 -11.79
C TRP A 30 -10.15 -23.39 -11.57
N SER A 31 -9.65 -23.38 -10.32
CA SER A 31 -8.21 -23.19 -10.06
C SER A 31 -7.33 -24.31 -10.64
N ARG A 32 -7.92 -25.47 -10.93
CA ARG A 32 -7.24 -26.67 -11.46
C ARG A 32 -7.63 -26.98 -12.91
N GLY A 33 -8.50 -26.18 -13.53
CA GLY A 33 -9.01 -26.42 -14.88
C GLY A 33 -8.01 -26.04 -15.99
N THR A 34 -8.26 -26.54 -17.20
CA THR A 34 -7.53 -26.11 -18.41
C THR A 34 -7.74 -24.62 -18.65
N GLY A 35 -6.66 -23.84 -18.77
CA GLY A 35 -6.74 -22.37 -18.92
C GLY A 35 -6.87 -21.60 -17.60
N ALA A 36 -6.77 -22.27 -16.44
CA ALA A 36 -6.82 -21.64 -15.11
C ALA A 36 -5.83 -20.47 -14.96
N GLN A 37 -4.66 -20.54 -15.60
CA GLN A 37 -3.67 -19.46 -15.55
C GLN A 37 -4.16 -18.17 -16.21
N VAL A 38 -4.86 -18.26 -17.34
CA VAL A 38 -5.39 -17.08 -18.05
C VAL A 38 -6.55 -16.47 -17.26
N GLY A 39 -7.47 -17.31 -16.79
CA GLY A 39 -8.58 -16.88 -15.93
C GLY A 39 -8.08 -16.25 -14.62
N MET A 40 -7.06 -16.84 -14.00
CA MET A 40 -6.44 -16.29 -12.78
C MET A 40 -5.87 -14.89 -13.01
N ARG A 41 -5.13 -14.66 -14.10
CA ARG A 41 -4.57 -13.32 -14.39
C ARG A 41 -5.66 -12.25 -14.54
N GLN A 42 -6.75 -12.58 -15.21
CA GLN A 42 -7.89 -11.65 -15.36
C GLN A 42 -8.58 -11.39 -14.02
N ALA A 43 -8.81 -12.44 -13.22
CA ALA A 43 -9.40 -12.33 -11.90
C ALA A 43 -8.50 -11.54 -10.93
N GLU A 44 -7.19 -11.74 -10.98
CA GLU A 44 -6.19 -10.99 -10.20
C GLU A 44 -6.16 -9.52 -10.57
N ALA A 45 -6.35 -9.18 -11.85
CA ALA A 45 -6.46 -7.79 -12.28
C ALA A 45 -7.69 -7.10 -11.65
N ILE A 46 -8.85 -7.76 -11.65
CA ILE A 46 -10.09 -7.26 -11.02
C ILE A 46 -9.92 -7.15 -9.51
N HIS A 47 -9.43 -8.21 -8.87
CA HIS A 47 -9.16 -8.26 -7.43
C HIS A 47 -8.18 -7.15 -7.00
N ARG A 48 -7.13 -6.93 -7.78
CA ARG A 48 -6.19 -5.83 -7.54
C ARG A 48 -6.87 -4.48 -7.67
N GLN A 49 -7.74 -4.25 -8.65
CA GLN A 49 -8.49 -2.99 -8.75
C GLN A 49 -9.31 -2.73 -7.49
N ALA A 50 -9.95 -3.75 -6.92
CA ALA A 50 -10.66 -3.63 -5.64
C ALA A 50 -9.72 -3.22 -4.51
N CYS A 51 -8.58 -3.92 -4.36
CA CYS A 51 -7.57 -3.62 -3.36
C CYS A 51 -6.97 -2.22 -3.50
N LEU A 52 -6.73 -1.74 -4.73
CA LEU A 52 -6.30 -0.37 -5.00
C LEU A 52 -7.32 0.65 -4.48
N ARG A 53 -8.62 0.37 -4.60
CA ARG A 53 -9.65 1.26 -4.03
C ARG A 53 -9.59 1.24 -2.51
N VAL A 54 -9.37 0.09 -1.86
CA VAL A 54 -9.24 -0.02 -0.40
C VAL A 54 -8.22 0.98 0.13
N ILE A 55 -7.04 1.01 -0.48
CA ILE A 55 -5.92 1.85 -0.04
C ILE A 55 -5.92 3.25 -0.67
N SER A 56 -6.92 3.62 -1.46
CA SER A 56 -6.87 4.88 -2.24
C SER A 56 -5.62 4.98 -3.13
N GLY A 57 -5.17 3.84 -3.66
CA GLY A 57 -3.94 3.70 -4.42
C GLY A 57 -4.10 4.06 -5.90
N ARG A 58 -2.97 4.35 -6.54
CA ARG A 58 -2.89 4.60 -7.99
C ARG A 58 -2.67 3.29 -8.77
N PRO A 59 -3.05 3.22 -10.06
CA PRO A 59 -2.94 1.99 -10.85
C PRO A 59 -1.52 1.44 -11.08
N HIS A 60 -0.46 2.22 -10.82
CA HIS A 60 0.94 1.82 -11.02
C HIS A 60 1.59 1.12 -9.83
N LEU A 61 0.89 0.98 -8.70
CA LEU A 61 1.41 0.28 -7.53
C LEU A 61 1.73 -1.19 -7.87
N SER A 62 2.76 -1.78 -7.26
CA SER A 62 2.99 -3.23 -7.43
C SER A 62 1.80 -4.04 -6.89
N TYR A 63 1.60 -5.26 -7.40
CA TYR A 63 0.56 -6.17 -6.89
C TYR A 63 0.84 -6.46 -5.40
N GLU A 64 2.10 -6.73 -5.09
CA GLU A 64 2.60 -7.10 -3.77
C GLU A 64 2.32 -6.02 -2.73
N ALA A 65 2.74 -4.77 -2.98
CA ALA A 65 2.46 -3.67 -2.07
C ALA A 65 0.96 -3.38 -1.96
N THR A 66 0.21 -3.53 -3.06
CA THR A 66 -1.25 -3.31 -3.06
C THR A 66 -1.95 -4.28 -2.09
N TYR A 67 -1.62 -5.57 -2.16
CA TYR A 67 -2.22 -6.59 -1.30
C TYR A 67 -1.85 -6.40 0.18
N VAL A 68 -0.56 -6.11 0.47
CA VAL A 68 -0.10 -5.89 1.85
C VAL A 68 -0.83 -4.71 2.47
N LEU A 69 -0.86 -3.56 1.80
CA LEU A 69 -1.52 -2.37 2.31
C LEU A 69 -3.03 -2.53 2.44
N ALA A 70 -3.68 -3.21 1.47
CA ALA A 70 -5.10 -3.52 1.54
C ALA A 70 -5.44 -4.53 2.64
N SER A 71 -4.43 -5.29 3.11
CA SER A 71 -4.58 -6.36 4.10
C SER A 71 -5.47 -7.49 3.60
N ILE A 72 -5.34 -7.79 2.30
CA ILE A 72 -6.05 -8.84 1.60
C ILE A 72 -5.00 -9.68 0.88
N PRO A 73 -4.90 -11.01 1.14
CA PRO A 73 -3.94 -11.86 0.46
C PRO A 73 -4.15 -11.89 -1.07
N PRO A 74 -3.10 -12.15 -1.87
CA PRO A 74 -3.23 -12.38 -3.31
C PRO A 74 -4.32 -13.39 -3.65
N LEU A 75 -5.06 -13.15 -4.75
CA LEU A 75 -6.22 -13.97 -5.12
C LEU A 75 -5.84 -15.43 -5.33
N ALA A 76 -4.68 -15.69 -5.96
CA ALA A 76 -4.19 -17.06 -6.16
C ALA A 76 -4.01 -17.81 -4.84
N LEU A 77 -3.49 -17.14 -3.80
CA LEU A 77 -3.34 -17.76 -2.48
C LEU A 77 -4.69 -18.02 -1.80
N LEU A 78 -5.66 -17.13 -1.97
CA LEU A 78 -7.03 -17.34 -1.49
C LEU A 78 -7.73 -18.49 -2.24
N ALA A 79 -7.54 -18.61 -3.55
CA ALA A 79 -8.08 -19.70 -4.35
C ALA A 79 -7.47 -21.06 -3.94
N ASP A 80 -6.16 -21.09 -3.68
CA ASP A 80 -5.49 -22.28 -3.14
C ASP A 80 -6.02 -22.63 -1.75
N GLU A 81 -6.22 -21.64 -0.87
CA GLU A 81 -6.81 -21.85 0.47
C GLU A 81 -8.18 -22.52 0.37
N ARG A 82 -9.07 -21.98 -0.49
CA ARG A 82 -10.40 -22.54 -0.72
C ARG A 82 -10.34 -23.96 -1.27
N SER A 83 -9.39 -24.24 -2.15
CA SER A 83 -9.19 -25.58 -2.73
C SER A 83 -8.74 -26.58 -1.68
N ARG A 84 -7.80 -26.20 -0.79
CA ARG A 84 -7.33 -27.06 0.31
C ARG A 84 -8.45 -27.34 1.32
N LEU A 85 -9.25 -26.32 1.66
CA LEU A 85 -10.40 -26.47 2.54
C LEU A 85 -11.48 -27.39 1.95
N TYR A 86 -11.79 -27.25 0.65
CA TYR A 86 -12.75 -28.12 -0.03
C TYR A 86 -12.36 -29.60 0.04
N GLN A 87 -11.06 -29.90 -0.03
CA GLN A 87 -10.56 -31.28 0.06
C GLN A 87 -10.62 -31.85 1.47
N ARG A 88 -10.45 -31.03 2.51
CA ARG A 88 -10.32 -31.52 3.90
C ARG A 88 -11.65 -31.85 4.61
N ARG A 89 -12.82 -31.47 4.07
CA ARG A 89 -14.18 -31.76 4.61
C ARG A 89 -14.38 -31.52 6.13
N HIS A 90 -13.51 -30.76 6.81
CA HIS A 90 -13.56 -30.53 8.26
C HIS A 90 -13.50 -29.04 8.59
N GLU A 91 -14.32 -28.57 9.54
CA GLU A 91 -14.38 -27.14 9.89
C GLU A 91 -13.15 -26.64 10.65
N ASP A 92 -12.53 -27.50 11.47
CA ASP A 92 -11.36 -27.14 12.30
C ASP A 92 -10.11 -26.80 11.49
N ALA A 93 -10.06 -27.14 10.19
CA ALA A 93 -8.92 -26.85 9.34
C ALA A 93 -8.83 -25.37 8.91
N ARG A 94 -9.86 -24.54 9.10
CA ARG A 94 -9.87 -23.14 8.61
C ARG A 94 -8.73 -22.30 9.16
N ALA A 95 -8.45 -22.41 10.47
CA ALA A 95 -7.40 -21.63 11.11
C ALA A 95 -6.00 -22.04 10.62
N GLU A 96 -5.76 -23.34 10.52
CA GLU A 96 -4.50 -23.91 10.01
C GLU A 96 -4.25 -23.51 8.55
N GLU A 97 -5.26 -23.63 7.70
CA GLU A 97 -5.15 -23.30 6.29
C GLU A 97 -4.92 -21.80 6.08
N ARG A 98 -5.55 -20.96 6.91
CA ARG A 98 -5.27 -19.52 6.93
C ARG A 98 -3.84 -19.22 7.34
N GLN A 99 -3.30 -19.91 8.36
CA GLN A 99 -1.91 -19.75 8.78
C GLN A 99 -0.93 -20.13 7.65
N GLU A 100 -1.20 -21.22 6.93
CA GLU A 100 -0.40 -21.64 5.78
C GLU A 100 -0.46 -20.61 4.64
N THR A 101 -1.65 -20.06 4.34
CA THR A 101 -1.80 -18.96 3.38
C THR A 101 -0.96 -17.75 3.76
N LEU A 102 -1.00 -17.34 5.03
CA LEU A 102 -0.20 -16.22 5.53
C LEU A 102 1.31 -16.51 5.46
N ARG A 103 1.73 -17.76 5.74
CA ARG A 103 3.13 -18.17 5.62
C ARG A 103 3.62 -18.10 4.16
N ARG A 104 2.81 -18.60 3.21
CA ARG A 104 3.11 -18.49 1.78
C ARG A 104 3.16 -17.04 1.33
N TRP A 105 2.22 -16.22 1.79
CA TRP A 105 2.19 -14.80 1.45
C TRP A 105 3.42 -14.05 1.97
N GLN A 106 3.80 -14.27 3.23
CA GLN A 106 5.03 -13.72 3.80
C GLN A 106 6.26 -14.14 2.99
N SER A 107 6.37 -15.42 2.63
CA SER A 107 7.48 -15.90 1.79
C SER A 107 7.51 -15.26 0.39
N GLN A 108 6.36 -15.00 -0.23
CA GLN A 108 6.30 -14.27 -1.51
C GLN A 108 6.72 -12.81 -1.33
N TRP A 109 6.33 -12.20 -0.22
CA TRP A 109 6.66 -10.81 0.08
C TRP A 109 8.15 -10.59 0.31
N ASP A 110 8.78 -11.49 1.07
CA ASP A 110 10.22 -11.42 1.34
C ASP A 110 11.06 -11.59 0.07
N ARG A 111 10.62 -12.44 -0.86
CA ARG A 111 11.31 -12.75 -2.11
C ARG A 111 11.04 -11.77 -3.25
N SER A 112 9.94 -11.01 -3.20
CA SER A 112 9.60 -10.12 -4.31
C SER A 112 10.62 -8.97 -4.43
N THR A 113 10.97 -8.65 -5.68
CA THR A 113 11.75 -7.47 -6.05
C THR A 113 10.88 -6.23 -6.24
N LYS A 114 9.56 -6.38 -6.17
CA LYS A 114 8.59 -5.28 -6.30
C LYS A 114 8.13 -4.82 -4.92
N GLY A 115 7.78 -3.54 -4.80
CA GLY A 115 7.29 -2.99 -3.53
C GLY A 115 8.35 -2.91 -2.42
N ARG A 116 9.66 -2.93 -2.75
CA ARG A 116 10.75 -2.97 -1.76
C ARG A 116 10.72 -1.84 -0.74
N TRP A 117 10.29 -0.65 -1.15
CA TRP A 117 10.06 0.45 -0.21
C TRP A 117 8.99 0.08 0.83
N THR A 118 7.82 -0.41 0.40
CA THR A 118 6.77 -0.88 1.32
C THR A 118 7.25 -2.05 2.17
N HIS A 119 8.09 -2.96 1.65
CA HIS A 119 8.68 -4.07 2.43
C HIS A 119 9.60 -3.55 3.52
N LYS A 120 10.42 -2.54 3.22
CA LYS A 120 11.30 -1.88 4.20
C LYS A 120 10.49 -1.33 5.39
N LEU A 121 9.32 -0.75 5.13
CA LEU A 121 8.44 -0.21 6.17
C LEU A 121 7.61 -1.31 6.87
N ILE A 122 7.12 -2.29 6.12
CA ILE A 122 6.20 -3.35 6.58
C ILE A 122 6.78 -4.71 6.18
N PRO A 123 7.81 -5.20 6.88
CA PRO A 123 8.42 -6.49 6.55
C PRO A 123 7.52 -7.65 7.00
N ASN A 124 6.80 -7.52 8.11
CA ASN A 124 5.93 -8.56 8.66
C ASN A 124 4.46 -8.28 8.34
N ILE A 125 3.87 -9.11 7.48
CA ILE A 125 2.48 -8.98 7.03
C ILE A 125 1.50 -9.20 8.19
N ARG A 126 1.78 -10.15 9.10
CA ARG A 126 0.86 -10.50 10.20
C ARG A 126 0.60 -9.30 11.11
N LEU A 127 1.67 -8.63 11.53
CA LEU A 127 1.56 -7.42 12.36
C LEU A 127 0.71 -6.34 11.68
N TRP A 128 0.83 -6.20 10.35
CA TRP A 128 0.02 -5.25 9.61
C TRP A 128 -1.44 -5.66 9.57
N ILE A 129 -1.76 -6.89 9.14
CA ILE A 129 -3.16 -7.32 8.95
C ILE A 129 -3.96 -7.40 10.27
N ASP A 130 -3.28 -7.71 11.39
CA ASP A 130 -3.91 -7.90 12.71
C ASP A 130 -4.14 -6.58 13.46
N ARG A 131 -3.79 -5.44 12.83
CA ARG A 131 -4.02 -4.10 13.41
C ARG A 131 -5.50 -3.88 13.71
N ARG A 132 -5.78 -3.28 14.87
CA ARG A 132 -7.15 -2.98 15.34
C ARG A 132 -7.60 -1.55 15.02
N HIS A 133 -6.64 -0.69 14.70
CA HIS A 133 -6.85 0.72 14.39
C HIS A 133 -6.14 1.07 13.08
N GLY A 134 -6.41 2.29 12.62
CA GLY A 134 -5.68 2.88 11.51
C GLY A 134 -6.32 2.66 10.13
N GLU A 135 -6.63 3.77 9.47
CA GLU A 135 -7.15 3.78 8.10
C GLU A 135 -6.02 4.08 7.11
N VAL A 136 -6.00 3.32 6.01
CA VAL A 136 -5.04 3.53 4.91
C VAL A 136 -5.67 4.46 3.88
N ASP A 137 -5.46 5.76 4.06
CA ASP A 137 -5.97 6.80 3.18
C ASP A 137 -4.99 7.12 2.04
N TYR A 138 -5.34 8.13 1.23
CA TYR A 138 -4.49 8.57 0.12
C TYR A 138 -3.09 9.02 0.55
N HIS A 139 -2.95 9.69 1.70
CA HIS A 139 -1.68 10.26 2.15
C HIS A 139 -0.78 9.19 2.75
N ILE A 140 -1.35 8.34 3.61
CA ILE A 140 -0.67 7.16 4.16
C ILE A 140 -0.23 6.24 3.03
N THR A 141 -1.05 6.02 2.01
CA THR A 141 -0.64 5.21 0.86
C THR A 141 0.57 5.80 0.13
N GLN A 142 0.68 7.11 -0.05
CA GLN A 142 1.88 7.69 -0.68
C GLN A 142 3.12 7.53 0.20
N LEU A 143 2.99 7.71 1.51
CA LEU A 143 4.07 7.41 2.47
C LEU A 143 4.54 5.96 2.34
N LEU A 144 3.59 5.01 2.40
CA LEU A 144 3.92 3.60 2.48
C LEU A 144 4.37 2.98 1.15
N THR A 145 3.99 3.58 0.03
CA THR A 145 4.31 3.04 -1.31
C THR A 145 5.43 3.78 -2.00
N GLY A 146 5.71 5.01 -1.60
CA GLY A 146 6.63 5.89 -2.30
C GLY A 146 6.16 6.28 -3.70
N HIS A 147 4.89 6.04 -4.00
CA HIS A 147 4.24 6.44 -5.24
C HIS A 147 3.37 7.66 -4.98
N GLY A 148 3.58 8.74 -5.72
CA GLY A 148 2.96 10.00 -5.36
C GLY A 148 3.48 11.23 -6.08
N TYR A 149 3.48 12.35 -5.37
CA TYR A 149 3.96 13.64 -5.87
C TYR A 149 5.49 13.79 -5.90
N PHE A 150 6.24 12.74 -5.59
CA PHE A 150 7.70 12.73 -5.63
C PHE A 150 8.21 12.91 -7.07
N LYS A 151 9.23 13.75 -7.27
CA LYS A 151 9.81 13.96 -8.60
C LYS A 151 10.40 12.69 -9.21
N HIS A 152 11.05 11.84 -8.43
CA HIS A 152 11.54 10.53 -8.90
C HIS A 152 10.44 9.72 -9.57
N HIS A 153 9.24 9.69 -8.97
CA HIS A 153 8.11 8.99 -9.55
C HIS A 153 7.54 9.72 -10.79
N SER A 154 7.60 11.05 -10.81
CA SER A 154 7.08 11.87 -11.90
C SER A 154 7.92 11.78 -13.19
N GLN A 155 9.22 11.49 -13.09
CA GLN A 155 10.10 11.27 -14.26
C GLN A 155 9.61 10.15 -15.18
N HIS A 156 8.95 9.13 -14.64
CA HIS A 156 8.36 8.07 -15.46
C HIS A 156 7.30 8.57 -16.45
N TYR A 157 6.76 9.77 -16.23
CA TYR A 157 5.74 10.38 -17.08
C TYR A 157 6.24 11.62 -17.82
N ASP A 158 7.31 12.26 -17.35
CA ASP A 158 7.94 13.42 -17.98
C ASP A 158 9.45 13.21 -18.05
N HIS A 159 9.93 12.75 -19.21
CA HIS A 159 11.34 12.42 -19.45
C HIS A 159 12.26 13.65 -19.40
N ASN A 160 11.71 14.86 -19.43
CA ASN A 160 12.46 16.11 -19.34
C ASN A 160 12.51 16.68 -17.91
N ALA A 161 11.84 16.04 -16.94
CA ALA A 161 11.84 16.50 -15.56
C ALA A 161 13.07 15.93 -14.79
N SER A 162 13.73 16.76 -13.98
CA SER A 162 14.73 16.27 -13.02
C SER A 162 14.04 15.61 -11.81
N ALA A 163 14.59 14.48 -11.36
CA ALA A 163 14.22 13.79 -10.13
C ALA A 163 14.75 14.48 -8.87
N ASP A 164 15.64 15.46 -9.03
CA ASP A 164 16.37 16.04 -7.91
C ASP A 164 15.46 16.88 -7.02
N CYS A 165 15.70 16.75 -5.73
CA CYS A 165 15.09 17.59 -4.72
C CYS A 165 15.51 19.05 -4.94
N PRO A 166 14.56 20.00 -5.03
CA PRO A 166 14.88 21.41 -5.25
C PRO A 166 15.63 22.06 -4.08
N ALA A 167 15.66 21.43 -2.89
CA ALA A 167 16.36 21.93 -1.72
C ALA A 167 17.58 21.08 -1.32
N CYS A 168 17.82 19.96 -2.01
CA CYS A 168 18.93 19.05 -1.71
C CYS A 168 19.61 18.70 -3.04
N PRO A 169 20.63 19.48 -3.44
CA PRO A 169 21.37 19.24 -4.68
C PRO A 169 21.85 17.78 -4.75
N HIS A 170 21.80 17.20 -5.94
CA HIS A 170 22.24 15.82 -6.23
C HIS A 170 21.51 14.72 -5.43
N THR A 171 20.39 15.04 -4.77
CA THR A 171 19.59 14.07 -4.03
C THR A 171 18.27 13.82 -4.74
N VAL A 172 18.00 12.55 -5.09
CA VAL A 172 16.74 12.13 -5.69
C VAL A 172 15.58 12.36 -4.72
N GLU A 173 14.56 13.09 -5.16
CA GLU A 173 13.33 13.29 -4.39
C GLU A 173 12.43 12.05 -4.51
N ASN A 174 12.72 11.05 -3.69
CA ASN A 174 11.87 9.88 -3.42
C ASN A 174 11.19 10.02 -2.05
N ALA A 175 10.33 9.06 -1.69
CA ALA A 175 9.63 9.09 -0.41
C ALA A 175 10.56 8.97 0.81
N GLU A 176 11.62 8.17 0.71
CA GLU A 176 12.62 8.06 1.78
C GLU A 176 13.23 9.43 2.09
N HIS A 177 13.73 10.11 1.06
CA HIS A 177 14.27 11.45 1.21
C HIS A 177 13.22 12.42 1.75
N VAL A 178 12.05 12.49 1.11
CA VAL A 178 11.01 13.45 1.48
C VAL A 178 10.55 13.30 2.93
N PHE A 179 10.23 12.08 3.37
CA PHE A 179 9.64 11.87 4.69
C PHE A 179 10.67 11.77 5.81
N PHE A 180 11.93 11.41 5.53
CA PHE A 180 12.90 11.12 6.59
C PHE A 180 14.14 12.01 6.58
N ASN A 181 14.50 12.62 5.45
CA ASN A 181 15.80 13.31 5.31
C ASN A 181 15.68 14.78 4.83
N CYS A 182 14.61 15.14 4.14
CA CYS A 182 14.55 16.40 3.40
C CYS A 182 14.39 17.60 4.34
N PRO A 183 15.29 18.61 4.33
CA PRO A 183 15.19 19.79 5.19
C PRO A 183 13.88 20.58 5.02
N ARG A 184 13.23 20.50 3.85
CA ARG A 184 11.93 21.15 3.57
C ARG A 184 10.80 20.70 4.49
N PHE A 185 10.96 19.55 5.15
CA PHE A 185 9.95 18.93 6.02
C PHE A 185 10.52 18.63 7.41
N GLU A 186 11.59 19.33 7.81
CA GLU A 186 12.24 19.15 9.10
C GLU A 186 11.31 19.51 10.25
N GLU A 187 10.61 20.64 10.17
CA GLU A 187 9.65 21.06 11.20
C GLU A 187 8.52 20.02 11.39
N GLU A 188 7.94 19.51 10.30
CA GLU A 188 6.91 18.48 10.38
C GLU A 188 7.45 17.17 10.95
N ARG A 189 8.69 16.78 10.62
CA ARG A 189 9.35 15.59 11.19
C ARG A 189 9.64 15.76 12.68
N GLU A 190 10.17 16.90 13.10
CA GLU A 190 10.43 17.16 14.51
C GLU A 190 9.15 17.12 15.34
N ARG A 191 8.07 17.71 14.82
CA ARG A 191 6.75 17.63 15.44
C ARG A 191 6.29 16.17 15.56
N LEU A 192 6.48 15.37 14.50
CA LEU A 192 6.16 13.94 14.54
C LEU A 192 6.99 13.22 15.64
N HIS A 193 8.31 13.42 15.68
CA HIS A 193 9.19 12.79 16.67
C HIS A 193 8.78 13.14 18.10
N ARG A 194 8.40 14.40 18.36
CA ARG A 194 7.89 14.83 19.66
C ARG A 194 6.58 14.12 20.03
N GLN A 195 5.67 13.93 19.07
CA GLN A 195 4.40 13.24 19.30
C GLN A 195 4.56 11.74 19.54
N LEU A 196 5.48 11.10 18.82
CA LEU A 196 5.79 9.68 18.92
C LEU A 196 6.68 9.35 20.12
N GLN A 197 7.37 10.35 20.68
CA GLN A 197 8.41 10.19 21.69
C GLN A 197 9.56 9.26 21.23
N GLU A 198 9.74 9.13 19.91
CA GLU A 198 10.75 8.30 19.27
C GLU A 198 11.10 8.92 17.90
N VAL A 199 12.33 8.68 17.45
CA VAL A 199 12.76 9.08 16.10
C VAL A 199 12.12 8.15 15.07
N ALA A 200 11.32 8.71 14.18
CA ALA A 200 10.71 8.00 13.08
C ALA A 200 11.74 7.74 11.98
N ARG A 201 11.89 6.47 11.62
CA ARG A 201 12.77 5.97 10.57
C ARG A 201 11.96 5.07 9.63
N PRO A 202 12.44 4.81 8.40
CA PRO A 202 11.77 3.86 7.53
C PRO A 202 11.54 2.50 8.22
N GLU A 203 12.50 2.02 9.02
CA GLU A 203 12.48 0.69 9.61
C GLU A 203 11.48 0.53 10.76
N ASN A 204 11.11 1.62 11.47
CA ASN A 204 10.22 1.56 12.64
C ASN A 204 8.88 2.28 12.44
N ILE A 205 8.68 3.08 11.38
CA ILE A 205 7.47 3.91 11.23
C ILE A 205 6.18 3.09 11.27
N ALA A 206 6.14 1.92 10.63
CA ALA A 206 4.95 1.08 10.67
C ALA A 206 4.73 0.49 12.07
N GLN A 207 5.79 0.10 12.78
CA GLN A 207 5.69 -0.38 14.16
C GLN A 207 5.14 0.71 15.08
N LEU A 208 5.63 1.95 14.93
CA LEU A 208 5.15 3.12 15.67
C LEU A 208 3.66 3.36 15.41
N MET A 209 3.23 3.31 14.14
CA MET A 209 1.82 3.41 13.76
C MET A 209 0.95 2.30 14.38
N LEU A 210 1.47 1.08 14.45
CA LEU A 210 0.76 -0.08 14.97
C LEU A 210 0.67 -0.11 16.51
N ALA A 211 1.50 0.66 17.21
CA ALA A 211 1.51 0.68 18.68
C ALA A 211 0.18 1.16 19.27
N ASP A 212 -0.37 2.27 18.77
CA ASP A 212 -1.67 2.79 19.20
C ASP A 212 -2.30 3.75 18.17
N GLU A 213 -3.56 4.13 18.40
CA GLU A 213 -4.33 4.99 17.50
C GLU A 213 -3.81 6.44 17.47
N LYS A 214 -3.21 6.92 18.56
CA LYS A 214 -2.64 8.28 18.65
C LYS A 214 -1.41 8.37 17.74
N ASN A 215 -0.53 7.39 17.77
CA ASN A 215 0.65 7.31 16.91
C ASN A 215 0.25 7.19 15.44
N TRP A 216 -0.75 6.35 15.13
CA TRP A 216 -1.30 6.30 13.76
C TRP A 216 -1.79 7.67 13.31
N SER A 217 -2.55 8.38 14.16
CA SER A 217 -3.10 9.69 13.84
C SER A 217 -2.03 10.76 13.66
N ALA A 218 -0.94 10.70 14.44
CA ALA A 218 0.22 11.58 14.29
C ALA A 218 0.91 11.36 12.94
N VAL A 219 1.17 10.10 12.57
CA VAL A 219 1.78 9.75 11.28
C VAL A 219 0.87 10.11 10.11
N ALA A 220 -0.45 9.91 10.23
CA ALA A 220 -1.41 10.30 9.20
C ALA A 220 -1.45 11.81 8.98
N SER A 221 -1.42 12.59 10.07
CA SER A 221 -1.36 14.06 10.00
C SER A 221 -0.06 14.56 9.39
N PHE A 222 1.06 13.92 9.74
CA PHE A 222 2.36 14.19 9.14
C PHE A 222 2.36 13.89 7.63
N ALA A 223 1.90 12.70 7.23
CA ALA A 223 1.81 12.31 5.83
C ALA A 223 0.92 13.27 5.03
N HIS A 224 -0.21 13.69 5.60
CA HIS A 224 -1.09 14.68 4.99
C HIS A 224 -0.38 16.02 4.76
N SER A 225 0.29 16.56 5.79
CA SER A 225 1.01 17.85 5.71
C SER A 225 2.05 17.86 4.59
N VAL A 226 2.91 16.83 4.56
CA VAL A 226 3.99 16.71 3.57
C VAL A 226 3.42 16.57 2.15
N ILE A 227 2.45 15.67 1.94
CA ILE A 227 1.85 15.44 0.63
C ILE A 227 1.05 16.65 0.14
N ALA A 228 0.34 17.35 1.02
CA ALA A 228 -0.38 18.58 0.68
C ALA A 228 0.58 19.68 0.22
N SER A 229 1.71 19.86 0.92
CA SER A 229 2.77 20.81 0.55
C SER A 229 3.40 20.47 -0.82
N LEU A 230 3.74 19.19 -1.06
CA LEU A 230 4.25 18.75 -2.37
C LEU A 230 3.25 19.00 -3.50
N ARG A 231 1.97 18.68 -3.26
CA ARG A 231 0.90 18.91 -4.25
C ARG A 231 0.76 20.38 -4.59
N ALA A 232 0.69 21.26 -3.57
CA ALA A 232 0.55 22.69 -3.77
C ALA A 232 1.71 23.28 -4.60
N ARG A 233 2.95 22.87 -4.32
CA ARG A 233 4.14 23.28 -5.09
C ARG A 233 4.08 22.83 -6.55
N ARG A 234 3.67 21.58 -6.81
CA ARG A 234 3.52 21.05 -8.17
C ARG A 234 2.42 21.79 -8.95
N ASP A 235 1.29 22.05 -8.32
CA ASP A 235 0.17 22.76 -8.95
C ASP A 235 0.55 24.23 -9.24
N GLY A 236 1.37 24.86 -8.38
CA GLY A 236 1.96 26.18 -8.62
C GLY A 236 2.90 26.20 -9.83
N GLN A 237 3.83 25.24 -9.94
CA GLN A 237 4.75 25.14 -11.07
C GLN A 237 4.04 24.90 -12.41
N LYS A 238 2.94 24.15 -12.43
CA LYS A 238 2.14 23.98 -13.65
C LYS A 238 1.51 25.29 -14.12
N LYS A 239 1.03 26.13 -13.20
CA LYS A 239 0.48 27.45 -13.52
C LYS A 239 1.54 28.38 -14.13
N THR A 240 2.78 28.34 -13.62
CA THR A 240 3.87 29.20 -14.12
C THR A 240 4.46 28.74 -15.45
N THR A 241 4.47 27.44 -15.74
CA THR A 241 5.11 26.86 -16.94
C THR A 241 4.19 26.74 -18.16
N GLY A 242 2.90 27.07 -18.06
CA GLY A 242 1.96 27.05 -19.19
C GLY A 242 1.63 25.68 -19.77
N ARG A 243 2.20 24.57 -19.26
CA ARG A 243 1.86 23.20 -19.67
C ARG A 243 0.44 22.84 -19.20
N ARG A 244 -0.55 23.08 -20.07
CA ARG A 244 -1.87 22.45 -20.00
C ARG A 244 -1.78 20.98 -20.45
N ALA A 245 -2.64 20.16 -19.86
CA ALA A 245 -2.73 18.71 -20.02
C ALA A 245 -2.92 18.26 -21.47
#